data_AF-A0A7K2N1B2-F1
#
_entry.id   AF-A0A7K2N1B2-F1
#
_cell.length_a   1.000
_cell.length_b   1.000
_cell.length_c   1.000
_cell.angle_alpha   90.00
_cell.angle_beta   90.00
_cell.angle_gamma   90.00
#
_symmetry.space_group_name_H-M   'P 1'
#
loop_
_entity.id
_entity.type
_entity.pdbx_description
1 polymer ?
#
loop_
_entity_poly.entity_id
_entity_poly.type
_entity_poly.pdbx_seq_one_letter_code
_entity_poly.pdbx_strand_id
1 'polypeptide(L)'
;MPDQAEGTAAAPTHEIREFLRRRREQIAQRWADEPVFRTVFTVSRDEAVEAGKAVVDALAQVADAARVEDPDAAGFTTVREQLARMGAARSRAGLSTAQVSSELAALRPPVENLLVSDLPEDASAEHVRACVTT
;
A
#
# COMPACT_ATOMS: atom_id res chain seq x y z
N MET A 1 -20.85 -29.62 -14.99
CA MET A 1 -20.57 -28.18 -15.09
C MET A 1 -19.82 -27.76 -13.83
N PRO A 2 -18.50 -27.59 -13.85
CA PRO A 2 -17.85 -26.79 -12.83
C PRO A 2 -17.11 -25.60 -13.43
N ASP A 3 -16.84 -24.62 -12.57
CA ASP A 3 -15.86 -23.53 -12.72
C ASP A 3 -16.34 -22.16 -13.24
N GLN A 4 -17.11 -21.45 -12.40
CA GLN A 4 -17.32 -20.00 -12.52
C GLN A 4 -16.97 -19.24 -11.22
N ALA A 5 -16.18 -19.83 -10.32
CA ALA A 5 -15.85 -19.19 -9.03
C ALA A 5 -14.56 -18.35 -9.05
N GLU A 6 -13.72 -18.46 -10.09
CA GLU A 6 -12.40 -17.80 -10.12
C GLU A 6 -12.43 -16.38 -10.73
N GLY A 7 -13.54 -15.95 -11.33
CA GLY A 7 -13.63 -14.68 -12.06
C GLY A 7 -13.73 -13.42 -11.19
N THR A 8 -14.16 -13.54 -9.93
CA THR A 8 -14.46 -12.37 -9.08
C THR A 8 -13.28 -11.94 -8.20
N ALA A 9 -12.38 -12.84 -7.79
CA ALA A 9 -11.20 -12.48 -6.99
C ALA A 9 -10.02 -11.96 -7.84
N ALA A 10 -9.93 -12.41 -9.10
CA ALA A 10 -8.91 -11.96 -10.05
C ALA A 10 -9.11 -10.49 -10.48
N ALA A 11 -10.35 -10.00 -10.53
CA ALA A 11 -10.66 -8.64 -10.96
C ALA A 11 -10.19 -7.55 -9.97
N PRO A 12 -10.50 -7.61 -8.65
CA PRO A 12 -10.02 -6.64 -7.66
C PRO A 12 -8.50 -6.57 -7.59
N THR A 13 -7.82 -7.72 -7.57
CA THR A 13 -6.36 -7.77 -7.49
C THR A 13 -5.71 -7.12 -8.72
N HIS A 14 -6.25 -7.39 -9.92
CA HIS A 14 -5.77 -6.77 -11.16
C HIS A 14 -6.03 -5.26 -11.20
N GLU A 15 -7.22 -4.82 -10.75
CA GLU A 15 -7.56 -3.39 -10.66
C GLU A 15 -6.66 -2.65 -9.67
N ILE A 16 -6.40 -3.23 -8.50
CA ILE A 16 -5.48 -2.69 -7.50
C ILE A 16 -4.07 -2.58 -8.08
N ARG A 17 -3.59 -3.62 -8.78
CA ARG A 17 -2.27 -3.60 -9.44
C ARG A 17 -2.15 -2.45 -10.45
N GLU A 18 -3.13 -2.31 -11.34
CA GLU A 18 -3.14 -1.23 -12.32
C GLU A 18 -3.24 0.15 -11.66
N PHE A 19 -4.09 0.28 -10.63
CA PHE A 19 -4.18 1.48 -9.82
C PHE A 19 -2.84 1.86 -9.18
N LEU A 20 -2.15 0.92 -8.52
CA LEU A 20 -0.86 1.15 -7.88
C LEU A 20 0.19 1.61 -8.90
N ARG A 21 0.22 1.01 -10.09
CA ARG A 21 1.13 1.42 -11.17
C ARG A 21 0.80 2.81 -11.71
N ARG A 22 -0.48 3.10 -11.98
CA ARG A 22 -0.93 4.39 -12.53
C ARG A 22 -0.77 5.54 -11.54
N ARG A 23 -1.06 5.30 -10.26
CA ARG A 23 -1.06 6.31 -9.20
C ARG A 23 0.21 6.30 -8.35
N ARG A 24 1.23 5.52 -8.72
CA ARG A 24 2.52 5.37 -8.03
C ARG A 24 3.09 6.70 -7.54
N GLU A 25 3.24 7.66 -8.44
CA GLU A 25 3.81 8.97 -8.15
C GLU A 25 2.95 9.74 -7.13
N GLN A 26 1.63 9.72 -7.31
CA GLN A 26 0.70 10.45 -6.46
C GLN A 26 0.61 9.84 -5.05
N ILE A 27 0.63 8.52 -4.95
CA ILE A 27 0.68 7.80 -3.67
C ILE A 27 1.98 8.12 -2.93
N ALA A 28 3.12 8.04 -3.62
CA ALA A 28 4.43 8.34 -3.04
C ALA A 28 4.54 9.78 -2.52
N GLN A 29 4.01 10.75 -3.27
CA GLN A 29 3.96 12.14 -2.84
C GLN A 29 3.08 12.35 -1.60
N ARG A 30 1.90 11.71 -1.55
CA ARG A 30 1.01 11.75 -0.37
C ARG A 30 1.69 11.13 0.85
N TRP A 31 2.32 9.97 0.69
CA TRP A 31 3.06 9.30 1.76
C TRP A 31 4.26 10.11 2.24
N ALA A 32 4.99 10.78 1.35
CA ALA A 32 6.11 11.63 1.73
C ALA A 32 5.71 12.81 2.64
N ASP A 33 4.44 13.21 2.61
CA ASP A 33 3.91 14.26 3.48
C ASP A 33 3.39 13.72 4.83
N GLU A 34 3.27 12.39 4.98
CA GLU A 34 2.86 11.75 6.23
C GLU A 34 3.96 11.80 7.30
N PRO A 35 3.60 11.90 8.60
CA PRO A 35 4.57 11.90 9.70
C PRO A 35 5.51 10.69 9.67
N VAL A 36 5.04 9.56 9.16
CA VAL A 36 5.84 8.33 9.07
C VAL A 36 7.06 8.44 8.17
N PHE A 37 6.90 9.06 7.01
CA PHE A 37 8.00 9.30 6.08
C PHE A 37 8.81 10.52 6.51
N ARG A 38 8.17 11.60 6.97
CA ARG A 38 8.88 12.83 7.37
C ARG A 38 9.87 12.64 8.51
N THR A 39 9.59 11.76 9.46
CA THR A 39 10.50 11.51 10.60
C THR A 39 11.63 10.54 10.26
N VAL A 40 11.50 9.74 9.20
CA VAL A 40 12.51 8.77 8.79
C VAL A 40 13.43 9.35 7.72
N PHE A 41 12.85 10.07 6.77
CA PHE A 41 13.54 10.74 5.67
C PHE A 41 13.65 12.24 5.94
N THR A 42 14.32 12.58 7.05
CA THR A 42 14.48 13.97 7.52
C THR A 42 15.43 14.78 6.64
N VAL A 43 16.21 14.12 5.77
CA VAL A 43 17.25 14.72 4.94
C VAL A 43 16.65 15.36 3.68
N SER A 44 15.70 14.70 3.02
CA SER A 44 15.06 15.22 1.80
C SER A 44 13.66 14.64 1.58
N ARG A 45 12.73 15.50 1.15
CA ARG A 45 11.40 15.07 0.68
C ARG A 45 11.51 14.17 -0.55
N ASP A 46 12.49 14.41 -1.43
CA ASP A 46 12.66 13.59 -2.63
C ASP A 46 13.08 12.16 -2.29
N GLU A 47 13.89 11.98 -1.25
CA GLU A 47 14.26 10.66 -0.74
C GLU A 47 13.04 9.93 -0.15
N ALA A 48 12.18 10.66 0.57
CA ALA A 48 10.91 10.12 1.07
C ALA A 48 9.99 9.67 -0.07
N VAL A 49 9.92 10.45 -1.16
CA VAL A 49 9.13 10.12 -2.35
C VAL A 49 9.69 8.87 -3.03
N GLU A 50 11.00 8.76 -3.25
CA GLU A 50 11.61 7.59 -3.89
C GLU A 50 11.44 6.32 -3.04
N ALA A 51 11.55 6.43 -1.71
CA ALA A 51 11.23 5.34 -0.80
C ALA A 51 9.75 4.93 -0.90
N GLY A 52 8.84 5.91 -0.98
CA GLY A 52 7.41 5.66 -1.17
C GLY A 52 7.11 4.92 -2.47
N LYS A 53 7.75 5.32 -3.57
CA LYS A 53 7.65 4.64 -4.87
C LYS A 53 8.10 3.19 -4.81
N ALA A 54 9.24 2.92 -4.16
CA ALA A 54 9.74 1.57 -3.99
C ALA A 54 8.76 0.66 -3.22
N VAL A 55 8.07 1.21 -2.21
CA VAL A 55 7.02 0.48 -1.48
C VAL A 55 5.80 0.23 -2.37
N VAL A 56 5.34 1.22 -3.15
CA VAL A 56 4.22 1.03 -4.09
C VAL A 56 4.55 -0.01 -5.17
N ASP A 57 5.78 0.00 -5.69
CA ASP A 57 6.24 -0.98 -6.67
C ASP A 57 6.25 -2.40 -6.09
N ALA A 58 6.68 -2.56 -4.85
CA ALA A 58 6.64 -3.83 -4.15
C ALA A 58 5.20 -4.32 -3.94
N LEU A 59 4.27 -3.44 -3.57
CA LEU A 59 2.84 -3.77 -3.45
C LEU A 59 2.23 -4.18 -4.80
N ALA A 60 2.59 -3.49 -5.88
CA ALA A 60 2.14 -3.85 -7.22
C ALA A 60 2.67 -5.23 -7.65
N GLN A 61 3.90 -5.61 -7.25
CA GLN A 61 4.46 -6.94 -7.51
C GLN A 61 3.76 -8.04 -6.70
N VAL A 62 3.36 -7.77 -5.45
CA VAL A 62 2.55 -8.70 -4.65
C VAL A 62 1.19 -8.94 -5.30
N ALA A 63 0.53 -7.88 -5.75
CA ALA A 63 -0.73 -7.99 -6.49
C ALA A 63 -0.55 -8.77 -7.80
N ASP A 64 0.55 -8.57 -8.53
CA ASP A 64 0.87 -9.30 -9.76
C ASP A 64 1.10 -10.81 -9.52
N ALA A 65 1.65 -11.16 -8.35
CA ALA A 65 1.86 -12.56 -7.97
C ALA A 65 0.57 -13.30 -7.58
N ALA A 66 -0.60 -12.62 -7.56
CA ALA A 66 -1.89 -13.14 -7.11
C ALA A 66 -1.84 -13.81 -5.73
N ARG A 67 -0.93 -13.34 -4.88
CA ARG A 67 -0.62 -13.89 -3.54
C ARG A 67 -0.81 -12.84 -2.46
N VAL A 68 -1.87 -12.03 -2.59
CA VAL A 68 -2.19 -11.00 -1.60
C VAL A 68 -2.53 -11.63 -0.24
N GLU A 69 -3.06 -12.86 -0.25
CA GLU A 69 -3.35 -13.65 0.95
C GLU A 69 -2.12 -14.33 1.58
N ASP A 70 -0.96 -14.35 0.89
CA ASP A 70 0.27 -14.98 1.38
C ASP A 70 1.20 -13.92 1.96
N PRO A 71 1.20 -13.70 3.30
CA PRO A 71 2.06 -12.72 3.92
C PRO A 71 3.55 -13.05 3.74
N ASP A 72 3.93 -14.29 3.41
CA ASP A 72 5.32 -14.70 3.19
C ASP A 72 5.78 -14.54 1.73
N ALA A 73 4.90 -14.09 0.84
CA ALA A 73 5.23 -13.86 -0.56
C ALA A 73 6.44 -12.92 -0.69
N ALA A 74 7.33 -13.23 -1.65
CA ALA A 74 8.60 -12.52 -1.83
C ALA A 74 8.43 -10.99 -1.97
N GLY A 75 7.34 -10.54 -2.58
CA GLY A 75 7.02 -9.12 -2.73
C GLY A 75 6.75 -8.38 -1.40
N PHE A 76 6.31 -9.07 -0.35
CA PHE A 76 6.17 -8.47 0.99
C PHE A 76 7.51 -8.32 1.72
N THR A 77 8.59 -8.98 1.28
CA THR A 77 9.91 -8.87 1.92
C THR A 77 10.41 -7.43 1.93
N THR A 78 10.39 -6.77 0.76
CA THR A 78 10.82 -5.36 0.64
C THR A 78 9.93 -4.43 1.47
N VAL A 79 8.61 -4.68 1.50
CA VAL A 79 7.68 -3.92 2.34
C VAL A 79 8.03 -4.09 3.82
N ARG A 80 8.21 -5.34 4.29
CA ARG A 80 8.60 -5.64 5.68
C ARG A 80 9.93 -5.01 6.07
N GLU A 81 10.93 -5.05 5.20
CA GLU A 81 12.23 -4.44 5.45
C GLU A 81 12.12 -2.92 5.63
N GLN A 82 11.34 -2.25 4.77
CA GLN A 82 11.09 -0.81 4.91
C GLN A 82 10.30 -0.49 6.18
N LEU A 83 9.25 -1.26 6.49
CA LEU A 83 8.48 -1.11 7.72
C LEU A 83 9.34 -1.35 8.97
N ALA A 84 10.21 -2.36 8.95
CA ALA A 84 11.14 -2.65 10.05
C ALA A 84 12.16 -1.52 10.22
N ARG A 85 12.68 -0.95 9.13
CA ARG A 85 13.57 0.22 9.18
C ARG A 85 12.86 1.45 9.76
N MET A 86 11.63 1.72 9.34
CA MET A 86 10.81 2.81 9.88
C MET A 86 10.51 2.59 11.37
N GLY A 87 10.11 1.37 11.76
CA GLY A 87 9.85 0.99 13.14
C GLY A 87 11.08 1.13 14.03
N ALA A 88 12.25 0.67 13.57
CA ALA A 88 13.50 0.80 14.30
C ALA A 88 13.92 2.28 14.48
N ALA A 89 13.69 3.13 13.48
CA ALA A 89 13.93 4.58 13.60
C ALA A 89 13.02 5.21 14.67
N ARG A 90 11.76 4.81 14.72
CA ARG A 90 10.75 5.29 15.68
C ARG A 90 10.99 4.81 17.10
N SER A 91 11.41 3.56 17.28
CA SER A 91 11.81 3.05 18.59
C SER A 91 13.03 3.80 19.14
N ARG A 92 14.01 4.16 18.28
CA ARG A 92 15.13 5.03 18.68
C ARG A 92 14.68 6.44 19.06
N ALA A 93 13.59 6.93 18.48
CA ALA A 93 12.95 8.20 18.84
C ALA A 93 12.02 8.09 20.07
N GLY A 94 11.92 6.92 20.71
CA GLY A 94 11.14 6.69 21.92
C GLY A 94 9.65 6.41 21.70
N LEU A 95 9.21 6.19 20.46
CA LEU A 95 7.82 5.83 20.18
C LEU A 95 7.53 4.39 20.59
N SER A 96 6.35 4.18 21.19
CA SER A 96 5.82 2.85 21.47
C SER A 96 5.38 2.14 20.19
N THR A 97 5.36 0.80 20.20
CA THR A 97 4.85 -0.02 19.10
C THR A 97 3.44 0.37 18.68
N ALA A 98 2.56 0.74 19.62
CA ALA A 98 1.21 1.20 19.32
C ALA A 98 1.19 2.51 18.50
N GLN A 99 2.09 3.45 18.82
CA GLN A 99 2.23 4.70 18.05
C GLN A 99 2.76 4.42 16.65
N VAL A 100 3.76 3.54 16.52
CA VAL A 100 4.28 3.11 15.21
C VAL A 100 3.17 2.47 14.37
N SER A 101 2.39 1.55 14.94
CA SER A 101 1.27 0.92 14.24
C SER A 101 0.21 1.93 13.80
N SER A 102 -0.08 2.94 14.62
CA SER A 102 -1.02 4.02 14.27
C SER A 102 -0.52 4.85 13.10
N GLU A 103 0.77 5.20 13.08
CA GLU A 103 1.39 5.95 11.98
C GLU A 103 1.44 5.14 10.68
N LEU A 104 1.62 3.82 10.77
CA LEU A 104 1.51 2.93 9.62
C LEU A 104 0.06 2.81 9.12
N ALA A 105 -0.91 2.72 10.03
CA ALA A 105 -2.32 2.70 9.67
C ALA A 105 -2.75 4.00 8.95
N ALA A 106 -2.12 5.15 9.26
CA ALA A 106 -2.37 6.42 8.59
C ALA A 106 -1.94 6.45 7.11
N LEU A 107 -1.11 5.51 6.65
CA LEU A 107 -0.75 5.38 5.23
C LEU A 107 -1.89 4.83 4.37
N ARG A 108 -2.86 4.14 4.98
CA ARG A 108 -3.96 3.46 4.29
C ARG A 108 -5.05 4.43 3.77
N PRO A 109 -5.60 5.36 4.57
CA PRO A 109 -6.61 6.32 4.11
C PRO A 109 -6.27 7.10 2.81
N PRO A 110 -5.05 7.66 2.62
CA PRO A 110 -4.75 8.38 1.38
C PRO A 110 -4.74 7.48 0.14
N VAL A 111 -4.42 6.20 0.29
CA VAL A 111 -4.46 5.21 -0.81
C VAL A 111 -5.90 4.79 -1.09
N GLU A 112 -6.68 4.50 -0.06
CA GLU A 112 -8.10 4.15 -0.20
C GLU A 112 -8.90 5.27 -0.88
N ASN A 113 -8.69 6.51 -0.48
CA ASN A 113 -9.36 7.66 -1.09
C ASN A 113 -9.02 7.80 -2.58
N LEU A 114 -7.75 7.54 -2.95
CA LEU A 114 -7.32 7.54 -4.35
C LEU A 114 -7.92 6.36 -5.11
N LEU A 115 -8.00 5.17 -4.51
CA LEU A 115 -8.57 3.96 -5.11
C LEU A 115 -10.06 4.14 -5.38
N VAL A 116 -10.82 4.62 -4.41
CA VAL A 116 -12.26 4.92 -4.56
C VAL A 116 -12.49 5.94 -5.67
N SER A 117 -11.61 6.93 -5.81
CA SER A 117 -11.70 7.94 -6.89
C SER A 117 -11.27 7.43 -8.27
N ASP A 118 -10.53 6.32 -8.33
CA ASP A 118 -10.02 5.72 -9.57
C ASP A 118 -10.94 4.61 -10.11
N LEU A 119 -11.82 4.07 -9.26
CA LEU A 119 -12.85 3.12 -9.64
C LEU A 119 -13.94 3.80 -10.49
N PRO A 120 -14.58 3.06 -11.43
CA PRO A 120 -15.69 3.60 -12.21
C PRO A 120 -16.82 4.11 -11.30
N GLU A 121 -17.46 5.22 -11.67
CA GLU A 121 -18.58 5.80 -10.89
C GLU A 121 -19.75 4.81 -10.73
N ASP A 122 -19.91 3.88 -11.67
CA ASP A 122 -20.94 2.83 -11.66
C ASP A 122 -20.50 1.55 -10.92
N ALA A 123 -19.33 1.54 -10.29
CA ALA A 123 -18.87 0.37 -9.52
C ALA A 123 -19.81 0.11 -8.34
N SER A 124 -20.20 -1.16 -8.17
CA SER A 124 -21.06 -1.55 -7.05
C SER A 124 -20.35 -1.34 -5.71
N ALA A 125 -21.11 -1.00 -4.66
CA ALA A 125 -20.55 -0.81 -3.32
C ALA A 125 -19.85 -2.06 -2.75
N GLU A 126 -20.25 -3.25 -3.20
CA GLU A 126 -19.60 -4.53 -2.86
C GLU A 126 -18.23 -4.65 -3.53
N HIS A 127 -18.12 -4.25 -4.80
CA HIS A 127 -16.85 -4.22 -5.54
C HIS A 127 -15.87 -3.20 -4.95
N VAL A 128 -16.33 -2.00 -4.61
CA VAL A 128 -15.52 -0.99 -3.91
C VAL A 128 -15.01 -1.54 -2.58
N ARG A 129 -15.87 -2.21 -1.80
CA ARG A 129 -15.46 -2.82 -0.53
C ARG A 129 -14.42 -3.91 -0.76
N ALA A 130 -14.62 -4.80 -1.73
CA ALA A 130 -13.66 -5.85 -2.06
C ALA A 130 -12.28 -5.26 -2.39
N CYS A 131 -12.21 -4.20 -3.21
CA CYS A 131 -10.96 -3.53 -3.56
C CYS A 131 -10.26 -2.85 -2.35
N VAL A 132 -11.03 -2.34 -1.38
CA VAL A 132 -10.49 -1.68 -0.17
C VAL A 132 -10.06 -2.68 0.91
N THR A 133 -10.61 -3.89 0.90
CA THR A 133 -10.32 -4.95 1.89
C THR A 133 -9.35 -6.02 1.43
N THR A 134 -9.02 -6.07 0.13
CA THR A 134 -7.98 -6.94 -0.44
C THR A 134 -6.60 -6.49 0.03
#